data_AF-R5BI53-F1
#
_entry.id   AF-R5BI53-F1
#
_cell.length_a   1.000
_cell.length_b   1.000
_cell.length_c   1.000
_cell.angle_alpha   90.00
_cell.angle_beta   90.00
_cell.angle_gamma   90.00
#
_symmetry.space_group_name_H-M   'P 1'
#
loop_
_entity.id
_entity.type
_entity.pdbx_description
1 polymer ?
#
loop_
_entity_poly.entity_id
_entity_poly.type
_entity_poly.pdbx_seq_one_letter_code
_entity_poly.pdbx_strand_id
1 'polypeptide(L)'
;MLKKSYRFLFAALLAMLFFCMAACSPSVPAIDAVATAQVEETANITSTVAPEPAHSATPAPATKAPSTPIPTPTLAPATPKPTVAPTKAPNTPAPATPVPTKAPSTPIPTSAPAASETTSQRNAVKSAKSYIKYMAFSYEGLISQLEYEQYSHEDAVYGADNCGADWMEQAVKSAKSYINYMAFSYKGLIKQLEYEKFTSAQAQYGADNCGADWMEQAVKSAKSYLTYMSFSRSGLIDQLEYEGFTHEQAVYGVEQNGL
;
A
#
# COMPACT_ATOMS: atom_id res chain seq x y z
N MET A 1 -15.16 -23.17 -5.42
CA MET A 1 -13.94 -22.34 -5.32
C MET A 1 -13.94 -21.11 -6.25
N LEU A 2 -14.70 -21.10 -7.35
CA LEU A 2 -14.72 -19.98 -8.31
C LEU A 2 -15.29 -18.65 -7.78
N LYS A 3 -16.24 -18.67 -6.82
CA LYS A 3 -16.86 -17.43 -6.28
C LYS A 3 -16.00 -16.68 -5.25
N LYS A 4 -15.09 -17.36 -4.54
CA LYS A 4 -14.16 -16.71 -3.59
C LYS A 4 -13.04 -15.99 -4.34
N SER A 5 -12.54 -16.57 -5.42
CA SER A 5 -11.51 -15.94 -6.26
C SER A 5 -11.98 -14.64 -6.94
N TYR A 6 -13.26 -14.51 -7.29
CA TYR A 6 -13.80 -13.27 -7.86
C TYR A 6 -13.88 -12.11 -6.85
N ARG A 7 -14.07 -12.38 -5.56
CA ARG A 7 -14.07 -11.33 -4.51
C ARG A 7 -12.65 -10.81 -4.21
N PHE A 8 -11.64 -11.68 -4.34
CA PHE A 8 -10.23 -11.29 -4.25
C PHE A 8 -9.72 -10.53 -5.48
N LEU A 9 -10.27 -10.80 -6.66
CA LEU A 9 -9.92 -10.10 -7.90
C LEU A 9 -10.48 -8.67 -7.96
N PHE A 10 -11.65 -8.39 -7.38
CA PHE A 10 -12.26 -7.05 -7.43
C PHE A 10 -11.75 -6.07 -6.34
N ALA A 11 -11.38 -6.56 -5.16
CA ALA A 11 -10.80 -5.70 -4.11
C ALA A 11 -9.35 -5.25 -4.44
N ALA A 12 -8.59 -6.09 -5.15
CA ALA A 12 -7.26 -5.72 -5.63
C ALA A 12 -7.30 -4.80 -6.87
N LEU A 13 -8.34 -4.90 -7.71
CA LEU A 13 -8.47 -4.09 -8.92
C LEU A 13 -8.73 -2.60 -8.62
N LEU A 14 -9.39 -2.27 -7.50
CA LEU A 14 -9.69 -0.88 -7.15
C LEU A 14 -8.48 -0.14 -6.56
N ALA A 15 -7.48 -0.86 -6.02
CA ALA A 15 -6.23 -0.28 -5.52
C ALA A 15 -5.10 -0.24 -6.58
N MET A 16 -5.27 -0.89 -7.74
CA MET A 16 -4.27 -1.00 -8.81
C MET A 16 -4.59 -0.17 -10.08
N LEU A 17 -5.46 0.84 -10.01
CA LEU A 17 -5.94 1.56 -11.20
C LEU A 17 -5.62 3.06 -11.27
N PHE A 18 -4.72 3.59 -10.43
CA PHE A 18 -4.26 4.98 -10.57
C PHE A 18 -2.78 5.16 -10.21
N PHE A 19 -1.89 4.60 -11.04
CA PHE A 19 -0.52 5.11 -11.16
C PHE A 19 -0.03 5.00 -12.60
N CYS A 20 -0.77 5.58 -13.54
CA CYS A 20 -0.26 5.93 -14.86
C CYS A 20 -1.22 6.91 -15.54
N MET A 21 -0.99 8.22 -15.41
CA MET A 21 -1.40 9.29 -16.34
C MET A 21 -1.10 10.65 -15.72
N ALA A 22 0.14 11.12 -15.90
CA ALA A 22 0.49 12.54 -15.78
C ALA A 22 1.49 12.89 -16.87
N ALA A 23 1.02 12.96 -18.13
CA ALA A 23 1.62 13.77 -19.19
C ALA A 23 0.76 13.66 -20.46
N CYS A 24 -0.30 14.45 -20.56
CA CYS A 24 -0.73 14.98 -21.85
C CYS A 24 -1.62 16.21 -21.63
N SER A 25 -0.99 17.38 -21.62
CA SER A 25 -1.70 18.64 -21.85
C SER A 25 -2.17 18.69 -23.30
N PRO A 26 -3.41 19.14 -23.53
CA PRO A 26 -3.64 20.01 -24.67
C PRO A 26 -4.10 21.40 -24.20
N SER A 27 -3.32 22.38 -24.63
CA SER A 27 -3.61 23.81 -24.66
C SER A 27 -5.01 24.12 -25.20
N VAL A 28 -5.81 24.86 -24.41
CA VAL A 28 -7.06 25.49 -24.86
C VAL A 28 -6.78 26.99 -25.05
N PRO A 29 -7.08 27.60 -26.22
CA PRO A 29 -7.04 29.04 -26.36
C PRO A 29 -8.30 29.67 -25.77
N ALA A 30 -8.11 30.82 -25.16
CA ALA A 30 -9.17 31.70 -24.65
C ALA A 30 -10.14 32.10 -25.77
N ILE A 31 -11.44 32.06 -25.46
CA ILE A 31 -12.47 32.79 -26.20
C ILE A 31 -13.35 33.54 -25.20
N ASP A 32 -13.63 34.78 -25.58
CA ASP A 32 -14.18 35.86 -24.77
C ASP A 32 -15.59 35.63 -24.23
N ALA A 33 -15.81 36.20 -23.04
CA ALA A 33 -17.13 36.41 -22.48
C ALA A 33 -17.86 37.51 -23.25
N VAL A 34 -19.08 37.21 -23.73
CA VAL A 34 -20.07 38.24 -24.04
C VAL A 34 -21.40 37.88 -23.37
N ALA A 35 -21.95 38.88 -22.70
CA ALA A 35 -23.22 38.85 -22.01
C ALA A 35 -24.38 38.99 -23.00
N THR A 36 -25.49 38.28 -22.74
CA THR A 36 -26.84 38.81 -22.96
C THR A 36 -27.87 38.02 -22.16
N ALA A 37 -28.68 38.74 -21.39
CA ALA A 37 -29.92 38.29 -20.78
C ALA A 37 -31.01 38.16 -21.85
N GLN A 38 -31.97 37.24 -21.70
CA GLN A 38 -33.39 37.45 -22.00
C GLN A 38 -34.28 36.46 -21.23
N VAL A 39 -35.50 36.93 -20.98
CA VAL A 39 -36.62 36.42 -20.19
C VAL A 39 -37.69 35.91 -21.17
N GLU A 40 -38.44 34.87 -20.80
CA GLU A 40 -39.87 34.57 -21.16
C GLU A 40 -40.16 33.11 -20.70
N GLU A 41 -41.07 32.80 -19.77
CA GLU A 41 -42.54 32.94 -19.72
C GLU A 41 -43.31 32.00 -20.68
N THR A 42 -43.89 30.90 -20.16
CA THR A 42 -45.33 30.51 -20.19
C THR A 42 -45.61 28.99 -20.16
N ALA A 43 -46.67 28.65 -19.40
CA ALA A 43 -47.72 27.61 -19.59
C ALA A 43 -47.31 26.14 -19.85
N ASN A 44 -47.54 25.23 -18.90
CA ASN A 44 -48.82 24.53 -18.60
C ASN A 44 -49.27 23.53 -19.69
N ILE A 45 -49.14 22.23 -19.42
CA ILE A 45 -50.14 21.21 -19.81
C ILE A 45 -50.17 20.05 -18.81
N THR A 46 -51.38 19.88 -18.26
CA THR A 46 -51.94 18.73 -17.56
C THR A 46 -51.84 17.42 -18.33
N SER A 47 -51.50 16.31 -17.65
CA SER A 47 -52.08 14.99 -17.94
C SER A 47 -51.97 14.03 -16.76
N THR A 48 -53.10 13.94 -16.07
CA THR A 48 -53.70 12.82 -15.34
C THR A 48 -53.36 11.43 -15.92
N VAL A 49 -53.08 10.45 -15.04
CA VAL A 49 -53.83 9.17 -14.87
C VAL A 49 -53.00 8.25 -13.95
N ALA A 50 -53.53 8.02 -12.75
CA ALA A 50 -53.32 6.79 -11.98
C ALA A 50 -54.33 5.73 -12.46
N PRO A 51 -54.06 4.44 -12.25
CA PRO A 51 -54.76 3.81 -11.12
C PRO A 51 -53.95 2.76 -10.35
N GLU A 52 -54.22 2.70 -9.05
CA GLU A 52 -54.12 1.53 -8.15
C GLU A 52 -55.57 1.00 -7.92
N PRO A 53 -55.86 -0.14 -7.24
CA PRO A 53 -55.01 -1.20 -6.66
C PRO A 53 -55.59 -2.64 -6.84
N ALA A 54 -55.01 -3.60 -6.09
CA ALA A 54 -55.54 -4.90 -5.61
C ALA A 54 -55.01 -6.18 -6.27
N HIS A 55 -54.26 -7.01 -5.52
CA HIS A 55 -54.83 -8.17 -4.82
C HIS A 55 -53.77 -8.92 -3.97
N SER A 56 -54.21 -9.29 -2.77
CA SER A 56 -53.52 -10.07 -1.73
C SER A 56 -53.24 -11.53 -2.11
N ALA A 57 -52.13 -12.08 -1.62
CA ALA A 57 -52.07 -13.45 -1.06
C ALA A 57 -50.77 -13.68 -0.26
N THR A 58 -50.89 -14.37 0.87
CA THR A 58 -49.87 -14.89 1.80
C THR A 58 -50.47 -16.20 2.38
N PRO A 59 -49.76 -17.22 2.95
CA PRO A 59 -48.37 -17.72 2.85
C PRO A 59 -48.24 -19.27 2.57
N ALA A 60 -46.97 -19.76 2.47
CA ALA A 60 -46.46 -21.12 2.82
C ALA A 60 -46.77 -22.31 1.85
N PRO A 61 -45.94 -23.40 1.77
CA PRO A 61 -45.07 -23.96 2.81
C PRO A 61 -43.62 -24.29 2.45
N ALA A 62 -42.86 -24.56 3.51
CA ALA A 62 -41.48 -25.02 3.54
C ALA A 62 -41.26 -26.33 2.77
N THR A 63 -40.21 -26.35 1.93
CA THR A 63 -39.67 -27.58 1.36
C THR A 63 -38.32 -27.89 2.00
N LYS A 64 -38.31 -29.01 2.71
CA LYS A 64 -37.19 -29.67 3.38
C LYS A 64 -36.03 -29.92 2.38
N ALA A 65 -34.86 -29.32 2.62
CA ALA A 65 -33.64 -29.67 1.91
C ALA A 65 -32.92 -30.83 2.64
N PRO A 66 -32.34 -31.83 1.94
CA PRO A 66 -31.68 -32.97 2.57
C PRO A 66 -30.36 -32.56 3.24
N SER A 67 -30.21 -32.92 4.50
CA SER A 67 -28.95 -32.88 5.24
C SER A 67 -28.08 -34.07 4.82
N THR A 68 -26.86 -33.81 4.36
CA THR A 68 -25.79 -34.81 4.22
C THR A 68 -24.52 -34.31 4.92
N PRO A 69 -23.68 -35.24 5.42
CA PRO A 69 -22.94 -35.04 6.66
C PRO A 69 -21.64 -34.24 6.52
N ILE A 70 -21.32 -33.57 7.63
CA ILE A 70 -20.06 -32.89 7.94
C ILE A 70 -18.92 -33.92 7.96
N PRO A 71 -17.82 -33.74 7.20
CA PRO A 71 -16.60 -34.49 7.44
C PRO A 71 -15.82 -33.87 8.61
N THR A 72 -15.60 -34.68 9.64
CA THR A 72 -14.73 -34.48 10.79
C THR A 72 -13.30 -34.13 10.38
N PRO A 73 -12.64 -33.11 10.98
CA PRO A 73 -11.20 -32.96 10.88
C PRO A 73 -10.52 -33.88 11.91
N THR A 74 -9.93 -34.97 11.43
CA THR A 74 -9.07 -35.85 12.23
C THR A 74 -7.70 -35.21 12.44
N LEU A 75 -7.28 -35.12 13.70
CA LEU A 75 -5.98 -34.67 14.16
C LEU A 75 -4.91 -35.78 14.09
N ALA A 76 -3.69 -35.38 13.69
CA ALA A 76 -2.35 -35.90 14.05
C ALA A 76 -1.92 -37.28 13.47
N PRO A 77 -0.59 -37.57 13.29
CA PRO A 77 0.55 -37.09 14.09
C PRO A 77 1.85 -36.67 13.35
N ALA A 78 2.82 -36.30 14.19
CA ALA A 78 4.06 -35.57 13.99
C ALA A 78 5.20 -36.25 13.20
N THR A 79 6.03 -35.39 12.58
CA THR A 79 7.50 -35.40 12.30
C THR A 79 8.26 -36.70 12.02
N PRO A 80 9.28 -36.64 11.13
CA PRO A 80 10.64 -36.55 11.69
C PRO A 80 11.58 -35.50 11.06
N LYS A 81 12.37 -34.93 11.98
CA LYS A 81 13.61 -34.15 11.91
C LYS A 81 14.68 -34.71 10.94
N PRO A 82 15.49 -33.87 10.25
CA PRO A 82 16.76 -34.31 9.68
C PRO A 82 17.82 -34.47 10.78
N THR A 83 18.28 -35.71 10.96
CA THR A 83 19.40 -36.08 11.83
C THR A 83 20.72 -35.92 11.08
N VAL A 84 21.62 -35.14 11.67
CA VAL A 84 23.06 -35.10 11.35
C VAL A 84 23.70 -36.41 11.77
N ALA A 85 24.55 -37.00 10.92
CA ALA A 85 25.52 -38.00 11.31
C ALA A 85 26.93 -37.65 10.77
N PRO A 86 27.99 -37.97 11.52
CA PRO A 86 29.36 -37.49 11.30
C PRO A 86 30.21 -38.50 10.53
N THR A 87 31.16 -38.02 9.72
CA THR A 87 32.21 -38.87 9.14
C THR A 87 33.57 -38.41 9.63
N LYS A 88 34.20 -39.23 10.48
CA LYS A 88 35.58 -39.06 10.96
C LYS A 88 36.56 -39.76 10.02
N ALA A 89 37.73 -39.14 9.86
CA ALA A 89 38.85 -39.47 8.98
C ALA A 89 39.53 -40.84 9.20
N PRO A 90 40.32 -41.29 8.21
CA PRO A 90 41.57 -42.01 8.45
C PRO A 90 42.83 -41.21 8.06
N ASN A 91 43.82 -41.20 8.97
CA ASN A 91 45.20 -40.72 8.82
C ASN A 91 45.98 -41.56 7.80
N THR A 92 46.97 -41.02 7.06
CA THR A 92 48.45 -41.08 7.31
C THR A 92 49.16 -40.97 5.94
N PRO A 93 50.48 -40.66 5.77
CA PRO A 93 51.42 -39.70 6.39
C PRO A 93 51.94 -38.60 5.42
N ALA A 94 52.60 -37.59 5.98
CA ALA A 94 53.30 -36.49 5.28
C ALA A 94 54.57 -36.93 4.52
N PRO A 95 54.92 -36.20 3.44
CA PRO A 95 56.33 -35.95 3.12
C PRO A 95 56.67 -34.46 2.96
N ALA A 96 57.73 -34.08 3.69
CA ALA A 96 58.80 -33.11 3.41
C ALA A 96 58.51 -31.78 2.67
N THR A 97 58.79 -30.72 3.42
CA THR A 97 59.06 -29.33 3.05
C THR A 97 60.11 -29.16 1.94
N PRO A 98 59.88 -28.24 0.98
CA PRO A 98 60.94 -27.46 0.36
C PRO A 98 60.96 -26.02 0.91
N VAL A 99 62.19 -25.53 1.07
CA VAL A 99 62.67 -24.25 1.62
C VAL A 99 62.38 -23.09 0.64
N PRO A 100 62.32 -21.80 1.07
CA PRO A 100 61.48 -20.78 0.45
C PRO A 100 62.14 -20.08 -0.76
N THR A 101 61.37 -19.94 -1.84
CA THR A 101 61.70 -19.06 -2.96
C THR A 101 61.08 -17.68 -2.70
N LYS A 102 61.96 -16.67 -2.67
CA LYS A 102 61.67 -15.24 -2.52
C LYS A 102 60.57 -14.78 -3.50
N ALA A 103 59.36 -14.55 -2.98
CA ALA A 103 58.25 -13.97 -3.73
C ALA A 103 58.49 -12.46 -3.96
N PRO A 104 58.18 -11.92 -5.16
CA PRO A 104 58.23 -10.48 -5.43
C PRO A 104 57.27 -9.73 -4.51
N SER A 105 57.77 -8.66 -3.89
CA SER A 105 57.00 -7.77 -3.04
C SER A 105 55.78 -7.22 -3.78
N THR A 106 54.59 -7.59 -3.31
CA THR A 106 53.34 -6.94 -3.65
C THR A 106 53.46 -5.45 -3.31
N PRO A 107 53.15 -4.51 -4.21
CA PRO A 107 53.10 -3.11 -3.86
C PRO A 107 52.03 -2.94 -2.77
N ILE A 108 52.45 -2.36 -1.66
CA ILE A 108 51.59 -1.91 -0.56
C ILE A 108 50.53 -1.00 -1.19
N PRO A 109 49.22 -1.20 -0.93
CA PRO A 109 48.21 -0.26 -1.41
C PRO A 109 48.53 1.10 -0.77
N THR A 110 49.02 2.01 -1.62
CA THR A 110 49.07 3.44 -1.37
C THR A 110 47.71 3.83 -0.80
N SER A 111 47.67 4.38 0.41
CA SER A 111 46.42 4.84 1.03
C SER A 111 45.70 5.72 0.03
N ALA A 112 44.50 5.31 -0.36
CA ALA A 112 43.64 6.09 -1.24
C ALA A 112 43.52 7.52 -0.66
N PRO A 113 43.67 8.58 -1.48
CA PRO A 113 43.34 9.93 -1.03
C PRO A 113 41.94 9.91 -0.44
N ALA A 114 41.72 10.59 0.70
CA ALA A 114 40.39 10.77 1.27
C ALA A 114 39.46 11.25 0.14
N ALA A 115 38.51 10.40 -0.26
CA ALA A 115 37.76 10.60 -1.49
C ALA A 115 36.92 11.88 -1.34
N SER A 116 37.29 12.93 -2.08
CA SER A 116 36.45 14.11 -2.20
C SER A 116 35.18 13.72 -2.94
N GLU A 117 34.03 14.22 -2.48
CA GLU A 117 32.73 14.04 -3.12
C GLU A 117 32.80 14.23 -4.65
N THR A 118 32.28 13.27 -5.40
CA THR A 118 32.27 13.32 -6.87
C THR A 118 31.19 14.29 -7.37
N THR A 119 31.26 14.70 -8.65
CA THR A 119 30.19 15.50 -9.25
C THR A 119 28.86 14.74 -9.31
N SER A 120 28.92 13.43 -9.55
CA SER A 120 27.72 12.58 -9.59
C SER A 120 27.05 12.50 -8.21
N GLN A 121 27.84 12.28 -7.16
CA GLN A 121 27.39 12.33 -5.76
C GLN A 121 26.72 13.67 -5.40
N ARG A 122 27.35 14.81 -5.74
CA ARG A 122 26.75 16.14 -5.54
C ARG A 122 25.39 16.28 -6.22
N ASN A 123 25.25 15.72 -7.42
CA ASN A 123 24.01 15.79 -8.18
C ASN A 123 22.95 14.88 -7.56
N ALA A 124 23.30 13.66 -7.15
CA ALA A 124 22.40 12.75 -6.44
C ALA A 124 21.85 13.38 -5.15
N VAL A 125 22.71 14.05 -4.37
CA VAL A 125 22.28 14.79 -3.16
C VAL A 125 21.30 15.92 -3.50
N LYS A 126 21.52 16.65 -4.59
CA LYS A 126 20.59 17.71 -5.05
C LYS A 126 19.25 17.13 -5.51
N SER A 127 19.26 16.06 -6.30
CA SER A 127 18.04 15.33 -6.70
C SER A 127 17.29 14.84 -5.46
N ALA A 128 17.97 14.17 -4.54
CA ALA A 128 17.40 13.66 -3.30
C ALA A 128 16.71 14.76 -2.48
N LYS A 129 17.39 15.90 -2.27
CA LYS A 129 16.83 17.09 -1.58
C LYS A 129 15.62 17.66 -2.30
N SER A 130 15.63 17.66 -3.63
CA SER A 130 14.47 18.10 -4.43
C SER A 130 13.28 17.18 -4.19
N TYR A 131 13.47 15.85 -4.30
CA TYR A 131 12.40 14.87 -4.11
C TYR A 131 11.72 14.99 -2.74
N ILE A 132 12.50 14.92 -1.66
CA ILE A 132 11.95 14.94 -0.29
C ILE A 132 11.31 16.30 0.10
N LYS A 133 11.54 17.35 -0.71
CA LYS A 133 10.87 18.65 -0.57
C LYS A 133 9.46 18.64 -1.15
N TYR A 134 9.22 17.85 -2.20
CA TYR A 134 7.93 17.84 -2.91
C TYR A 134 7.04 16.66 -2.53
N MET A 135 7.63 15.50 -2.21
CA MET A 135 6.88 14.31 -1.81
C MET A 135 7.64 13.51 -0.75
N ALA A 136 6.92 12.66 -0.02
CA ALA A 136 7.51 11.81 0.99
C ALA A 136 8.15 10.57 0.35
N PHE A 137 9.32 10.18 0.86
CA PHE A 137 10.00 8.95 0.46
C PHE A 137 10.51 8.18 1.68
N SER A 138 10.48 6.86 1.58
CA SER A 138 11.34 6.02 2.41
C SER A 138 12.79 6.11 1.93
N TYR A 139 13.74 5.71 2.78
CA TYR A 139 15.15 5.66 2.41
C TYR A 139 15.39 4.81 1.15
N GLU A 140 14.89 3.57 1.16
CA GLU A 140 15.00 2.64 0.02
C GLU A 140 14.21 3.12 -1.21
N GLY A 141 13.06 3.76 -1.00
CA GLY A 141 12.28 4.34 -2.09
C GLY A 141 13.02 5.49 -2.78
N LEU A 142 13.72 6.33 -2.01
CA LEU A 142 14.53 7.42 -2.55
C LEU A 142 15.74 6.90 -3.33
N ILE A 143 16.42 5.87 -2.83
CA ILE A 143 17.51 5.21 -3.56
C ILE A 143 16.98 4.67 -4.89
N SER A 144 15.88 3.91 -4.86
CA SER A 144 15.27 3.34 -6.07
C SER A 144 14.91 4.43 -7.10
N GLN A 145 14.42 5.58 -6.63
CA GLN A 145 14.09 6.71 -7.49
C GLN A 145 15.34 7.32 -8.15
N LEU A 146 16.44 7.45 -7.41
CA LEU A 146 17.70 7.97 -7.95
C LEU A 146 18.35 6.97 -8.93
N GLU A 147 18.28 5.67 -8.65
CA GLU A 147 18.72 4.64 -9.60
C GLU A 147 17.89 4.66 -10.89
N TYR A 148 16.59 4.90 -10.80
CA TYR A 148 15.74 5.10 -11.96
C TYR A 148 16.20 6.30 -12.80
N GLU A 149 16.66 7.38 -12.16
CA GLU A 149 17.31 8.54 -12.81
C GLU A 149 18.73 8.27 -13.34
N GLN A 150 19.20 7.02 -13.30
CA GLN A 150 20.49 6.56 -13.81
C GLN A 150 21.71 6.98 -12.98
N TYR A 151 21.52 7.33 -11.70
CA TYR A 151 22.65 7.34 -10.76
C TYR A 151 23.10 5.89 -10.50
N SER A 152 24.41 5.68 -10.26
CA SER A 152 24.85 4.37 -9.79
C SER A 152 24.27 4.09 -8.40
N HIS A 153 24.22 2.82 -8.00
CA HIS A 153 23.75 2.44 -6.67
C HIS A 153 24.53 3.21 -5.58
N GLU A 154 25.85 3.30 -5.72
CA GLU A 154 26.71 3.99 -4.75
C GLU A 154 26.41 5.50 -4.68
N ASP A 155 26.14 6.15 -5.81
CA ASP A 155 25.78 7.57 -5.85
C ASP A 155 24.37 7.82 -5.32
N ALA A 156 23.42 6.91 -5.58
CA ALA A 156 22.06 6.98 -5.06
C ALA A 156 22.02 6.83 -3.53
N VAL A 157 22.74 5.83 -3.00
CA VAL A 157 22.95 5.66 -1.55
C VAL A 157 23.60 6.90 -0.96
N TYR A 158 24.68 7.41 -1.58
CA TYR A 158 25.32 8.66 -1.14
C TYR A 158 24.33 9.84 -1.15
N GLY A 159 23.47 9.94 -2.16
CA GLY A 159 22.42 10.93 -2.26
C GLY A 159 21.44 10.88 -1.09
N ALA A 160 20.91 9.69 -0.78
CA ALA A 160 19.99 9.47 0.32
C ALA A 160 20.64 9.75 1.69
N ASP A 161 21.88 9.29 1.90
CA ASP A 161 22.63 9.50 3.14
C ASP A 161 22.92 10.99 3.43
N ASN A 162 23.15 11.78 2.38
CA ASN A 162 23.62 13.17 2.49
C ASN A 162 22.53 14.21 2.15
N CYS A 163 21.28 13.78 1.94
CA CYS A 163 20.17 14.70 1.67
C CYS A 163 19.67 15.45 2.92
N GLY A 164 19.95 14.94 4.12
CA GLY A 164 19.51 15.51 5.39
C GLY A 164 18.05 15.19 5.74
N ALA A 165 17.49 14.11 5.20
CA ALA A 165 16.16 13.66 5.55
C ALA A 165 16.10 13.12 6.98
N ASP A 166 15.05 13.49 7.71
CA ASP A 166 14.58 12.74 8.87
C ASP A 166 13.58 11.69 8.37
N TRP A 167 13.97 10.41 8.42
CA TRP A 167 13.15 9.32 7.90
C TRP A 167 11.88 9.05 8.71
N MET A 168 11.85 9.42 9.99
CA MET A 168 10.62 9.37 10.79
C MET A 168 9.67 10.48 10.35
N GLU A 169 10.18 11.69 10.09
CA GLU A 169 9.40 12.80 9.55
C GLU A 169 8.85 12.48 8.15
N GLN A 170 9.64 11.82 7.29
CA GLN A 170 9.18 11.37 5.97
C GLN A 170 8.04 10.36 6.09
N ALA A 171 8.10 9.42 7.04
CA ALA A 171 7.01 8.46 7.26
C ALA A 171 5.71 9.18 7.71
N VAL A 172 5.81 10.19 8.58
CA VAL A 172 4.66 11.02 8.98
C VAL A 172 4.09 11.79 7.79
N LYS A 173 4.94 12.35 6.92
CA LYS A 173 4.50 13.04 5.70
C LYS A 173 3.77 12.09 4.74
N SER A 174 4.31 10.89 4.51
CA SER A 174 3.64 9.88 3.67
C SER A 174 2.29 9.47 4.28
N ALA A 175 2.29 9.15 5.57
CA ALA A 175 1.08 8.79 6.32
C ALA A 175 -0.03 9.86 6.19
N LYS A 176 0.33 11.13 6.38
CA LYS A 176 -0.59 12.28 6.20
C LYS A 176 -1.10 12.40 4.78
N SER A 177 -0.23 12.24 3.79
CA SER A 177 -0.62 12.27 2.37
C SER A 177 -1.70 11.22 2.08
N TYR A 178 -1.49 9.99 2.54
CA TYR A 178 -2.43 8.89 2.35
C TYR A 178 -3.80 9.15 2.95
N ILE A 179 -3.87 9.46 4.26
CA ILE A 179 -5.15 9.65 4.96
C ILE A 179 -5.93 10.89 4.49
N ASN A 180 -5.25 11.84 3.83
CA ASN A 180 -5.87 13.00 3.21
C ASN A 180 -6.45 12.66 1.83
N TYR A 181 -5.87 11.68 1.12
CA TYR A 181 -6.32 11.27 -0.20
C TYR A 181 -7.39 10.18 -0.16
N MET A 182 -7.25 9.19 0.73
CA MET A 182 -8.23 8.12 0.90
C MET A 182 -8.29 7.61 2.34
N ALA A 183 -9.35 6.88 2.68
CA ALA A 183 -9.52 6.34 4.02
C ALA A 183 -8.59 5.14 4.27
N PHE A 184 -7.98 5.09 5.46
CA PHE A 184 -7.17 3.96 5.91
C PHE A 184 -7.51 3.55 7.34
N SER A 185 -7.45 2.25 7.63
CA SER A 185 -7.32 1.77 9.00
C SER A 185 -5.89 2.00 9.49
N TYR A 186 -5.68 2.05 10.81
CA TYR A 186 -4.33 2.14 11.39
C TYR A 186 -3.41 1.03 10.88
N LYS A 187 -3.89 -0.21 10.91
CA LYS A 187 -3.13 -1.39 10.43
C LYS A 187 -2.91 -1.35 8.92
N GLY A 188 -3.90 -0.87 8.16
CA GLY A 188 -3.80 -0.71 6.71
C GLY A 188 -2.74 0.32 6.33
N LEU A 189 -2.70 1.46 7.04
CA LEU A 189 -1.72 2.52 6.79
C LEU A 189 -0.30 2.05 7.08
N ILE A 190 -0.07 1.33 8.19
CA ILE A 190 1.24 0.74 8.49
C ILE A 190 1.69 -0.17 7.35
N LYS A 191 0.83 -1.10 6.90
CA LYS A 191 1.15 -2.01 5.79
C LYS A 191 1.46 -1.26 4.50
N GLN A 192 0.75 -0.17 4.23
CA GLN A 192 1.01 0.66 3.05
C GLN A 192 2.40 1.29 3.12
N LEU A 193 2.78 1.87 4.25
CA LEU A 193 4.11 2.46 4.45
C LEU A 193 5.22 1.39 4.39
N GLU A 194 5.00 0.20 4.96
CA GLU A 194 5.95 -0.92 4.83
C GLU A 194 6.10 -1.39 3.37
N TYR A 195 5.00 -1.40 2.61
CA TYR A 195 5.04 -1.68 1.17
C TYR A 195 5.90 -0.66 0.42
N GLU A 196 5.80 0.62 0.80
CA GLU A 196 6.67 1.71 0.34
C GLU A 196 8.09 1.67 0.92
N LYS A 197 8.47 0.58 1.59
CA LYS A 197 9.81 0.32 2.13
C LYS A 197 10.22 1.21 3.30
N PHE A 198 9.26 1.82 4.00
CA PHE A 198 9.55 2.28 5.36
C PHE A 198 9.81 1.06 6.26
N THR A 199 10.74 1.21 7.20
CA THR A 199 10.91 0.19 8.24
C THR A 199 9.65 0.09 9.09
N SER A 200 9.38 -1.05 9.72
CA SER A 200 8.20 -1.20 10.60
C SER A 200 8.14 -0.12 11.69
N ALA A 201 9.29 0.27 12.25
CA ALA A 201 9.35 1.35 13.24
C ALA A 201 8.95 2.72 12.66
N GLN A 202 9.40 3.04 11.45
CA GLN A 202 9.02 4.27 10.75
C GLN A 202 7.54 4.26 10.35
N ALA A 203 7.05 3.14 9.82
CA ALA A 203 5.65 2.99 9.42
C ALA A 203 4.71 3.16 10.63
N GLN A 204 5.04 2.50 11.74
CA GLN A 204 4.31 2.67 13.00
C GLN A 204 4.37 4.11 13.49
N TYR A 205 5.56 4.71 13.56
CA TYR A 205 5.72 6.10 13.96
C TYR A 205 4.93 7.06 13.06
N GLY A 206 4.93 6.82 11.75
CA GLY A 206 4.15 7.57 10.77
C GLY A 206 2.66 7.52 11.05
N ALA A 207 2.11 6.33 11.29
CA ALA A 207 0.72 6.15 11.66
C ALA A 207 0.38 6.78 13.02
N ASP A 208 1.26 6.66 14.01
CA ASP A 208 1.03 7.24 15.34
C ASP A 208 1.01 8.79 15.33
N ASN A 209 1.79 9.41 14.43
CA ASN A 209 2.02 10.85 14.41
C ASN A 209 1.41 11.58 13.20
N CYS A 210 0.62 10.89 12.37
CA CYS A 210 -0.05 11.53 11.24
C CYS A 210 -1.24 12.41 11.64
N GLY A 211 -1.74 12.29 12.87
CA GLY A 211 -2.87 13.06 13.38
C GLY A 211 -4.22 12.54 12.88
N ALA A 212 -4.30 11.27 12.49
CA ALA A 212 -5.55 10.65 12.10
C ALA A 212 -6.49 10.47 13.30
N ASP A 213 -7.76 10.80 13.10
CA ASP A 213 -8.86 10.27 13.89
C ASP A 213 -9.31 8.94 13.26
N TRP A 214 -9.03 7.82 13.91
CA TRP A 214 -9.33 6.50 13.37
C TRP A 214 -10.83 6.19 13.31
N MET A 215 -11.66 6.84 14.13
CA MET A 215 -13.11 6.75 14.00
C MET A 215 -13.57 7.50 12.75
N GLU A 216 -13.05 8.71 12.52
CA GLU A 216 -13.34 9.48 11.31
C GLU A 216 -12.90 8.72 10.04
N GLN A 217 -11.74 8.07 10.07
CA GLN A 217 -11.26 7.24 8.95
C GLN A 217 -12.20 6.06 8.67
N ALA A 218 -12.77 5.42 9.69
CA ALA A 218 -13.75 4.36 9.52
C ALA A 218 -15.06 4.87 8.89
N VAL A 219 -15.53 6.06 9.30
CA VAL A 219 -16.69 6.74 8.67
C VAL A 219 -16.42 7.02 7.20
N LYS A 220 -15.23 7.54 6.85
CA LYS A 220 -14.83 7.81 5.46
C LYS A 220 -14.77 6.52 4.63
N SER A 221 -14.22 5.44 5.18
CA SER A 221 -14.15 4.15 4.47
C SER A 221 -15.55 3.57 4.23
N ALA A 222 -16.39 3.52 5.27
CA ALA A 222 -17.79 3.09 5.16
C ALA A 222 -18.56 3.88 4.09
N LYS A 223 -18.43 5.22 4.12
CA LYS A 223 -19.05 6.11 3.13
C LYS A 223 -18.58 5.80 1.71
N SER A 224 -17.28 5.60 1.53
CA SER A 224 -16.69 5.29 0.22
C SER A 224 -17.26 3.99 -0.33
N TYR A 225 -17.32 2.92 0.48
CA TYR A 225 -17.95 1.68 0.08
C TYR A 225 -19.41 1.85 -0.35
N LEU A 226 -20.20 2.54 0.46
CA LEU A 226 -21.62 2.78 0.17
C LEU A 226 -21.87 3.68 -1.03
N THR A 227 -20.87 4.48 -1.44
CA THR A 227 -20.93 5.27 -2.66
C THR A 227 -20.90 4.40 -3.92
N TYR A 228 -20.19 3.27 -3.88
CA TYR A 228 -19.96 2.42 -5.06
C TYR A 228 -20.75 1.11 -5.05
N MET A 229 -21.12 0.60 -3.88
CA MET A 229 -21.81 -0.67 -3.76
C MET A 229 -22.72 -0.73 -2.53
N SER A 230 -23.78 -1.53 -2.64
CA SER A 230 -24.69 -1.77 -1.53
C SER A 230 -24.11 -2.83 -0.58
N PHE A 231 -24.21 -2.57 0.72
CA PHE A 231 -23.87 -3.51 1.78
C PHE A 231 -25.02 -3.69 2.75
N SER A 232 -25.10 -4.87 3.39
CA SER A 232 -25.80 -4.99 4.67
C SER A 232 -24.94 -4.40 5.79
N ARG A 233 -25.55 -3.99 6.91
CA ARG A 233 -24.83 -3.51 8.10
C ARG A 233 -23.69 -4.45 8.51
N SER A 234 -24.01 -5.73 8.72
CA SER A 234 -23.02 -6.73 9.14
C SER A 234 -21.94 -6.94 8.07
N GLY A 235 -22.31 -6.93 6.79
CA GLY A 235 -21.34 -7.12 5.71
C GLY A 235 -20.34 -5.97 5.59
N LEU A 236 -20.76 -4.74 5.85
CA LEU A 236 -19.84 -3.59 5.85
C LEU A 236 -18.93 -3.58 7.08
N ILE A 237 -19.45 -3.98 8.25
CA ILE A 237 -18.62 -4.17 9.46
C ILE A 237 -17.52 -5.20 9.18
N ASP A 238 -17.89 -6.39 8.68
CA ASP A 238 -16.92 -7.45 8.36
C ASP A 238 -15.86 -6.97 7.35
N GLN A 239 -16.28 -6.14 6.38
CA GLN A 239 -15.37 -5.58 5.38
C GLN A 239 -14.36 -4.61 6.00
N LEU A 240 -14.79 -3.70 6.87
CA LEU A 240 -13.90 -2.76 7.55
C LEU A 240 -12.95 -3.48 8.52
N GLU A 241 -13.43 -4.50 9.23
CA GLU A 241 -12.56 -5.34 10.06
C GLU A 241 -11.51 -6.07 9.24
N TYR A 242 -11.88 -6.59 8.06
CA TYR A 242 -10.94 -7.20 7.13
C TYR A 242 -9.85 -6.22 6.67
N GLU A 243 -10.21 -4.94 6.47
CA GLU A 243 -9.27 -3.85 6.18
C GLU A 243 -8.42 -3.43 7.39
N GLY A 244 -8.71 -3.97 8.57
CA GLY A 244 -7.90 -3.79 9.76
C GLY A 244 -8.41 -2.70 10.72
N PHE A 245 -9.63 -2.19 10.53
CA PHE A 245 -10.31 -1.43 11.58
C PHE A 245 -10.60 -2.34 12.78
N THR A 246 -10.66 -1.76 13.98
CA THR A 246 -11.21 -2.46 15.15
C THR A 246 -12.72 -2.64 14.99
N HIS A 247 -13.30 -3.61 15.70
CA HIS A 247 -14.75 -3.82 15.68
C HIS A 247 -15.51 -2.52 16.02
N GLU A 248 -15.06 -1.80 17.05
CA GLU A 248 -15.66 -0.54 17.49
C GLU A 248 -15.63 0.53 16.38
N GLN A 249 -14.48 0.70 15.72
CA GLN A 249 -14.34 1.62 14.59
C GLN A 249 -15.24 1.23 13.42
N ALA A 250 -15.28 -0.06 13.08
CA ALA A 250 -16.09 -0.57 11.99
C ALA A 250 -17.59 -0.33 12.27
N VAL A 251 -18.07 -0.70 13.46
CA VAL A 251 -19.45 -0.45 13.89
C VAL A 251 -19.77 1.04 13.84
N TYR A 252 -18.93 1.89 14.44
CA TYR A 252 -19.12 3.33 14.43
C TYR A 252 -19.19 3.90 13.01
N GLY A 253 -18.25 3.52 12.15
CA GLY A 253 -18.21 3.95 10.75
C GLY A 253 -19.49 3.62 9.98
N VAL A 254 -20.02 2.41 10.19
CA VAL A 254 -21.26 1.95 9.55
C VAL A 254 -22.49 2.70 10.07
N GLU A 255 -22.59 2.89 11.38
CA GLU A 255 -23.73 3.59 11.99
C GLU A 255 -23.80 5.07 11.56
N GLN A 256 -22.65 5.75 11.48
CA GLN A 256 -22.59 7.14 10.98
C GLN A 256 -22.98 7.27 9.50
N ASN A 257 -23.06 6.16 8.76
CA ASN A 257 -23.51 6.13 7.38
C ASN A 257 -24.92 5.53 7.21
N GLY A 258 -25.70 5.44 8.29
CA GLY A 258 -27.14 5.12 8.26
C GLY A 258 -27.48 3.63 8.16
N LEU A 259 -26.54 2.75 8.53
CA LEU A 259 -26.72 1.28 8.55
C LEU A 259 -26.70 0.68 9.95
#